data_AF-A0AAW2YWZ3-F1
#
_entry.id   AF-A0AAW2YWZ3-F1
#
_cell.length_a   1.000
_cell.length_b   1.000
_cell.length_c   1.000
_cell.angle_alpha   90.00
_cell.angle_beta   90.00
_cell.angle_gamma   90.00
#
_symmetry.space_group_name_H-M   'P 1'
#
loop_
_entity.id
_entity.type
_entity.pdbx_description
1 polymer ?
#
loop_
_entity_poly.entity_id
_entity_poly.type
_entity_poly.pdbx_seq_one_letter_code
_entity_poly.pdbx_strand_id
1 'polypeptide(L)'
;MKLGLQNNEMLTELIKEYSFPFESVFDDEQCRNLLHTHLLECHNESPYLFIKETDNFSNILSQRNRIKRARTIVDSFVRIGANHEINLSHNVRTKLIDTIEMCMDDEAIDLRKDFFNEARTTIILELKQDNYPSFVVSQVFVNHLYERAKKDFTLLDQIGVKNTITP
;
A
#
# COMPACT_ATOMS: atom_id res chain seq x y z
N MET A 1 25.49 -1.81 -33.50
CA MET A 1 25.07 -2.60 -32.31
C MET A 1 25.57 -2.07 -30.97
N LYS A 2 26.66 -1.28 -30.87
CA LYS A 2 27.19 -0.78 -29.57
C LYS A 2 26.38 0.34 -28.88
N LEU A 3 25.68 1.19 -29.65
CA LEU A 3 24.89 2.32 -29.13
C LEU A 3 23.69 1.89 -28.26
N GLY A 4 23.05 0.75 -28.57
CA GLY A 4 21.91 0.26 -27.79
C GLY A 4 22.32 -0.35 -26.45
N LEU A 5 23.52 -0.93 -26.34
CA LEU A 5 24.04 -1.53 -25.11
C LEU A 5 24.50 -0.46 -24.11
N GLN A 6 25.15 0.61 -24.58
CA GLN A 6 25.57 1.73 -23.72
C GLN A 6 24.38 2.47 -23.07
N ASN A 7 23.31 2.69 -23.82
CA ASN A 7 22.11 3.35 -23.28
C ASN A 7 21.40 2.51 -22.21
N ASN A 8 21.49 1.17 -22.32
CA ASN A 8 20.88 0.24 -21.38
C ASN A 8 21.62 0.18 -20.03
N GLU A 9 22.96 0.17 -20.08
CA GLU A 9 23.80 0.23 -18.88
C GLU A 9 23.64 1.57 -18.16
N MET A 10 23.64 2.69 -18.91
CA MET A 10 23.46 4.02 -18.32
C MET A 10 22.12 4.19 -17.59
N LEU A 11 21.02 3.68 -18.14
CA LEU A 11 19.71 3.78 -17.49
C LEU A 11 19.63 2.91 -16.23
N THR A 12 20.28 1.75 -16.24
CA THR A 12 20.35 0.88 -15.05
C THR A 12 21.14 1.55 -13.93
N GLU A 13 22.26 2.19 -14.25
CA GLU A 13 23.01 2.98 -13.27
C GLU A 13 22.22 4.19 -12.78
N LEU A 14 21.49 4.89 -13.66
CA LEU A 14 20.63 5.99 -13.27
C LEU A 14 19.56 5.58 -12.26
N ILE A 15 18.90 4.43 -12.45
CA ILE A 15 17.88 3.92 -11.50
C ILE A 15 18.47 3.73 -10.10
N LYS A 16 19.73 3.30 -9.99
CA LYS A 16 20.42 3.12 -8.69
C LYS A 16 20.71 4.44 -7.98
N GLU A 17 20.71 5.56 -8.70
CA GLU A 17 20.85 6.90 -8.11
C GLU A 17 19.54 7.37 -7.45
N TYR A 18 18.44 6.64 -7.54
CA TYR A 18 17.16 7.01 -6.94
C TYR A 18 16.84 6.15 -5.72
N SER A 19 16.21 6.79 -4.73
CA SER A 19 15.42 6.12 -3.71
C SER A 19 13.95 6.19 -4.12
N PHE A 20 13.18 5.17 -3.80
CA PHE A 20 11.77 5.10 -4.15
C PHE A 20 10.95 5.12 -2.86
N PRO A 21 10.32 6.25 -2.49
CA PRO A 21 9.46 6.32 -1.31
C PRO A 21 8.21 5.45 -1.47
N PHE A 22 7.77 4.82 -0.37
CA PHE A 22 6.58 3.97 -0.37
C PHE A 22 5.37 4.67 -0.95
N GLU A 23 5.10 5.88 -0.49
CA GLU A 23 3.94 6.67 -0.89
C GLU A 23 3.94 6.92 -2.41
N SER A 24 5.08 7.34 -2.97
CA SER A 24 5.22 7.59 -4.41
C SER A 24 5.02 6.33 -5.26
N VAL A 25 5.57 5.20 -4.83
CA VAL A 25 5.41 3.91 -5.50
C VAL A 25 3.99 3.37 -5.35
N PHE A 26 3.36 3.61 -4.20
CA PHE A 26 2.01 3.17 -3.91
C PHE A 26 0.96 4.04 -4.62
N ASP A 27 1.24 5.32 -4.89
CA ASP A 27 0.34 6.19 -5.63
C ASP A 27 0.32 5.86 -7.13
N ASP A 28 1.45 5.43 -7.70
CA ASP A 28 1.51 4.91 -9.08
C ASP A 28 0.82 3.56 -9.22
N GLU A 29 -0.20 3.48 -10.08
CA GLU A 29 -1.03 2.27 -10.22
C GLU A 29 -0.25 1.02 -10.66
N GLN A 30 0.71 1.18 -11.58
CA GLN A 30 1.44 0.03 -12.11
C GLN A 30 2.42 -0.51 -11.06
N CYS A 31 3.12 0.39 -10.37
CA CYS A 31 4.01 0.06 -9.26
C CYS A 31 3.26 -0.54 -8.07
N ARG A 32 2.10 0.02 -7.71
CA ARG A 32 1.21 -0.52 -6.68
C ARG A 32 0.75 -1.95 -7.00
N ASN A 33 0.40 -2.23 -8.25
CA ASN A 33 0.02 -3.58 -8.68
C ASN A 33 1.19 -4.56 -8.60
N LEU A 34 2.42 -4.12 -8.90
CA LEU A 34 3.61 -4.96 -8.72
C LEU A 34 3.90 -5.26 -7.25
N LEU A 35 3.73 -4.27 -6.37
CA LEU A 35 3.85 -4.49 -4.92
C LEU A 35 2.82 -5.51 -4.45
N HIS A 36 1.59 -5.45 -4.95
CA HIS A 36 0.57 -6.45 -4.63
C HIS A 36 0.99 -7.86 -5.07
N THR A 37 1.51 -8.03 -6.29
CA THR A 37 2.02 -9.32 -6.76
C THR A 37 3.15 -9.83 -5.87
N HIS A 38 4.09 -8.96 -5.48
CA HIS A 38 5.18 -9.31 -4.55
C HIS A 38 4.65 -9.77 -3.19
N LEU A 39 3.64 -9.09 -2.66
CA LEU A 39 3.00 -9.45 -1.39
C LEU A 39 2.26 -10.79 -1.47
N LEU A 40 1.60 -11.09 -2.59
CA LEU A 40 0.98 -12.38 -2.86
C LEU A 40 2.03 -13.51 -2.87
N GLU A 41 3.17 -13.31 -3.52
CA GLU A 41 4.29 -14.26 -3.52
C GLU A 41 4.90 -14.46 -2.13
N CYS A 42 4.89 -13.42 -1.30
CA CYS A 42 5.30 -13.49 0.11
C CYS A 42 4.21 -14.05 1.04
N HIS A 43 3.05 -14.46 0.51
CA HIS A 43 1.87 -14.85 1.30
C HIS A 43 1.45 -13.79 2.35
N ASN A 44 1.64 -12.49 2.04
CA ASN A 44 1.34 -11.36 2.92
C ASN A 44 0.51 -10.27 2.19
N GLU A 45 -0.51 -10.68 1.45
CA GLU A 45 -1.38 -9.77 0.67
C GLU A 45 -2.44 -9.04 1.51
N SER A 46 -2.81 -9.57 2.68
CA SER A 46 -3.88 -9.04 3.53
C SER A 46 -3.71 -7.55 3.87
N PRO A 47 -2.50 -7.06 4.22
CA PRO A 47 -2.22 -5.63 4.34
C PRO A 47 -2.65 -4.78 3.14
N TYR A 48 -2.32 -5.22 1.92
CA TYR A 48 -2.64 -4.50 0.70
C TYR A 48 -4.14 -4.44 0.46
N LEU A 49 -4.81 -5.59 0.60
CA LEU A 49 -6.26 -5.68 0.45
C LEU A 49 -6.98 -4.79 1.46
N PHE A 50 -6.54 -4.80 2.73
CA PHE A 50 -7.09 -3.92 3.76
C PHE A 50 -6.96 -2.44 3.39
N ILE A 51 -5.78 -1.98 2.96
CA ILE A 51 -5.58 -0.58 2.54
C ILE A 51 -6.56 -0.21 1.42
N LYS A 52 -6.68 -1.04 0.38
CA LYS A 52 -7.61 -0.81 -0.74
C LYS A 52 -9.07 -0.74 -0.29
N GLU A 53 -9.48 -1.64 0.62
CA GLU A 53 -10.85 -1.66 1.13
C GLU A 53 -11.17 -0.43 1.98
N THR A 54 -10.19 0.07 2.75
CA THR A 54 -10.33 1.30 3.56
C THR A 54 -10.33 2.58 2.73
N ASP A 55 -9.58 2.64 1.63
CA ASP A 55 -9.64 3.76 0.67
C ASP A 55 -11.03 3.82 0.00
N ASN A 56 -11.62 2.67 -0.32
CA ASN A 56 -12.99 2.59 -0.83
C ASN A 56 -14.01 3.05 0.23
N PHE A 57 -13.78 2.71 1.50
CA PHE A 57 -14.64 3.08 2.62
C PHE A 57 -14.71 4.60 2.84
N SER A 58 -13.59 5.32 2.78
CA SER A 58 -13.55 6.78 3.02
C SER A 58 -14.37 7.58 1.99
N ASN A 59 -14.59 7.01 0.82
CA ASN A 59 -15.38 7.62 -0.26
C ASN A 59 -16.90 7.44 -0.10
N ILE A 60 -17.37 6.62 0.85
CA ILE A 60 -18.80 6.35 1.03
C ILE A 60 -19.50 7.55 1.71
N LEU A 61 -20.50 8.11 1.01
CA LEU A 61 -21.30 9.23 1.52
C LEU A 61 -22.39 8.80 2.49
N SER A 62 -23.14 7.74 2.16
CA SER A 62 -24.25 7.25 2.98
C SER A 62 -23.76 6.57 4.26
N GLN A 63 -24.22 7.04 5.41
CA GLN A 63 -23.84 6.52 6.73
C GLN A 63 -24.20 5.03 6.90
N ARG A 64 -25.42 4.64 6.52
CA ARG A 64 -25.87 3.24 6.54
C ARG A 64 -24.97 2.33 5.69
N ASN A 65 -24.61 2.77 4.49
CA ASN A 65 -23.71 2.00 3.62
C ASN A 65 -22.28 1.96 4.18
N ARG A 66 -21.84 3.04 4.83
CA ARG A 66 -20.53 3.14 5.47
C ARG A 66 -20.41 2.16 6.64
N ILE A 67 -21.39 2.12 7.54
CA ILE A 67 -21.43 1.13 8.65
C ILE A 67 -21.40 -0.29 8.09
N LYS A 68 -22.27 -0.60 7.11
CA LYS A 68 -22.30 -1.92 6.46
C LYS A 68 -20.93 -2.29 5.88
N ARG A 69 -20.27 -1.35 5.20
CA ARG A 69 -18.94 -1.57 4.63
C ARG A 69 -17.87 -1.77 5.70
N ALA A 70 -17.85 -0.94 6.75
CA ALA A 70 -16.89 -1.10 7.84
C ALA A 70 -17.04 -2.44 8.54
N ARG A 71 -18.28 -2.91 8.75
CA ARG A 71 -18.53 -4.24 9.29
C ARG A 71 -17.90 -5.32 8.41
N THR A 72 -18.13 -5.28 7.10
CA THR A 72 -17.48 -6.24 6.18
C THR A 72 -15.96 -6.20 6.29
N ILE A 73 -15.37 -5.02 6.41
CA ILE A 73 -13.91 -4.88 6.58
C ILE A 73 -13.47 -5.48 7.93
N VAL A 74 -14.17 -5.18 9.02
CA VAL A 74 -13.86 -5.73 10.35
C VAL A 74 -13.96 -7.25 10.36
N ASP A 75 -15.03 -7.81 9.81
CA ASP A 75 -15.25 -9.26 9.75
C ASP A 75 -14.22 -9.98 8.85
N SER A 76 -13.71 -9.31 7.80
CA SER A 76 -12.78 -9.93 6.83
C SER A 76 -11.30 -9.81 7.22
N PHE A 77 -10.93 -8.75 7.96
CA PHE A 77 -9.54 -8.41 8.24
C PHE A 77 -9.23 -8.24 9.73
N VAL A 78 -10.19 -7.84 10.56
CA VAL A 78 -9.93 -7.40 11.95
C VAL A 78 -10.41 -8.41 12.99
N ARG A 79 -11.36 -9.30 12.70
CA ARG A 79 -11.72 -10.35 13.66
C ARG A 79 -10.65 -11.44 13.70
N ILE A 80 -10.46 -12.03 14.88
CA ILE A 80 -9.54 -13.14 15.08
C ILE A 80 -10.06 -14.35 14.28
N GLY A 81 -9.19 -14.96 13.49
CA GLY A 81 -9.54 -16.06 12.60
C GLY A 81 -10.20 -15.62 11.30
N ALA A 82 -10.17 -14.33 10.96
CA ALA A 82 -10.64 -13.86 9.66
C ALA A 82 -9.71 -14.36 8.54
N ASN A 83 -10.28 -14.61 7.35
CA ASN A 83 -9.54 -15.17 6.21
C ASN A 83 -8.35 -14.30 5.77
N HIS A 84 -8.48 -12.98 5.92
CA HIS A 84 -7.43 -12.00 5.64
C HIS A 84 -7.03 -11.26 6.91
N GLU A 85 -6.98 -11.95 8.05
CA GLU A 85 -6.63 -11.34 9.33
C GLU A 85 -5.32 -10.54 9.21
N ILE A 86 -5.38 -9.25 9.52
CA ILE A 86 -4.23 -8.37 9.60
C ILE A 86 -3.67 -8.35 11.04
N ASN A 87 -2.35 -8.16 11.13
CA ASN A 87 -1.68 -8.02 12.40
C ASN A 87 -2.00 -6.65 13.00
N LEU A 88 -2.67 -6.64 14.16
CA LEU A 88 -3.00 -5.42 14.89
C LEU A 88 -2.81 -5.66 16.38
N SER A 89 -2.42 -4.61 17.10
CA SER A 89 -2.42 -4.66 18.55
C SER A 89 -3.84 -4.94 19.08
N HIS A 90 -3.93 -5.63 20.22
CA HIS A 90 -5.20 -5.94 20.85
C HIS A 90 -6.07 -4.68 21.06
N ASN A 91 -5.46 -3.58 21.49
CA ASN A 91 -6.16 -2.32 21.73
C ASN A 91 -6.83 -1.76 20.45
N VAL A 92 -6.09 -1.71 19.33
CA VAL A 92 -6.63 -1.23 18.05
C VAL A 92 -7.75 -2.15 17.56
N ARG A 93 -7.54 -3.46 17.66
CA ARG A 93 -8.51 -4.48 17.23
C ARG A 93 -9.83 -4.36 17.99
N THR A 94 -9.77 -4.34 19.32
CA THR A 94 -10.94 -4.24 20.21
C THR A 94 -11.70 -2.93 19.96
N LYS A 95 -11.00 -1.79 19.87
CA LYS A 95 -11.62 -0.50 19.58
C LYS A 95 -12.42 -0.50 18.28
N LEU A 96 -11.90 -1.10 17.21
CA LEU A 96 -12.60 -1.20 15.92
C LEU A 96 -13.84 -2.10 16.02
N ILE A 97 -13.72 -3.25 16.70
CA ILE A 97 -14.83 -4.19 16.87
C ILE A 97 -15.95 -3.55 17.68
N ASP A 98 -15.63 -3.01 18.86
CA ASP A 98 -16.60 -2.40 19.78
C ASP A 98 -17.35 -1.25 19.10
N THR A 99 -16.64 -0.38 18.37
CA THR A 99 -17.26 0.75 17.67
C THR A 99 -18.28 0.29 16.62
N ILE A 100 -17.99 -0.81 15.91
CA ILE A 100 -18.92 -1.35 14.90
C ILE A 100 -20.13 -2.01 15.54
N GLU A 101 -19.94 -2.72 16.66
CA GLU A 101 -21.04 -3.32 17.41
C GLU A 101 -21.98 -2.23 17.96
N MET A 102 -21.43 -1.13 18.51
CA MET A 102 -22.23 0.04 18.91
C MET A 102 -23.03 0.64 17.75
N CYS A 103 -22.39 0.86 16.58
CA CYS A 103 -23.07 1.41 15.39
C CYS A 103 -24.20 0.52 14.86
N MET A 104 -24.20 -0.78 15.19
CA MET A 104 -25.26 -1.70 14.79
C MET A 104 -26.48 -1.63 15.71
N ASP A 105 -26.26 -1.33 16.98
CA ASP A 105 -27.33 -1.22 17.97
C ASP A 105 -28.03 0.15 17.93
N ASP A 106 -27.32 1.19 17.47
CA ASP A 106 -27.84 2.55 17.36
C ASP A 106 -27.50 3.20 16.01
N GLU A 107 -28.51 3.30 15.12
CA GLU A 107 -28.38 3.94 13.81
C GLU A 107 -28.11 5.45 13.87
N ALA A 108 -28.22 6.09 15.04
CA ALA A 108 -27.89 7.50 15.24
C ALA A 108 -26.38 7.77 15.34
N ILE A 109 -25.56 6.73 15.53
CA ILE A 109 -24.11 6.88 15.64
C ILE A 109 -23.51 7.18 14.26
N ASP A 110 -22.83 8.34 14.16
CA ASP A 110 -22.07 8.72 12.98
C ASP A 110 -20.68 8.06 13.00
N LEU A 111 -20.40 7.28 11.95
CA LEU A 111 -19.16 6.53 11.78
C LEU A 111 -18.26 7.36 10.89
N ARG A 112 -17.21 7.92 11.49
CA ARG A 112 -16.33 8.85 10.80
C ARG A 112 -15.60 8.17 9.64
N LYS A 113 -15.28 8.95 8.60
CA LYS A 113 -14.57 8.45 7.41
C LYS A 113 -13.12 8.04 7.69
N ASP A 114 -12.53 8.57 8.76
CA ASP A 114 -11.18 8.28 9.26
C ASP A 114 -11.14 7.08 10.23
N PHE A 115 -12.23 6.32 10.36
CA PHE A 115 -12.39 5.24 11.33
C PHE A 115 -11.23 4.22 11.33
N PHE A 116 -10.69 3.90 10.15
CA PHE A 116 -9.60 2.94 10.00
C PHE A 116 -8.19 3.55 9.99
N ASN A 117 -8.03 4.88 10.16
CA ASN A 117 -6.73 5.54 9.96
C ASN A 117 -5.63 4.97 10.87
N GLU A 118 -5.93 4.73 12.15
CA GLU A 118 -4.96 4.18 13.12
C GLU A 118 -4.44 2.80 12.68
N ALA A 119 -5.35 1.91 12.29
CA ALA A 119 -5.00 0.59 11.76
C ALA A 119 -4.24 0.71 10.44
N ARG A 120 -4.71 1.54 9.51
CA ARG A 120 -4.06 1.77 8.20
C ARG A 120 -2.64 2.28 8.35
N THR A 121 -2.40 3.22 9.26
CA THR A 121 -1.05 3.72 9.56
C THR A 121 -0.14 2.61 10.10
N THR A 122 -0.66 1.77 11.01
CA THR A 122 0.10 0.64 11.56
C THR A 122 0.53 -0.31 10.44
N ILE A 123 -0.41 -0.72 9.59
CA ILE A 123 -0.16 -1.63 8.47
C ILE A 123 0.82 -1.06 7.43
N ILE A 124 0.70 0.23 7.11
CA ILE A 124 1.65 0.89 6.19
C ILE A 124 3.06 0.89 6.78
N LEU A 125 3.20 1.18 8.08
CA LEU A 125 4.52 1.16 8.73
C LEU A 125 5.15 -0.24 8.71
N GLU A 126 4.35 -1.29 8.97
CA GLU A 126 4.81 -2.68 8.87
C GLU A 126 5.27 -3.01 7.45
N LEU A 127 4.46 -2.69 6.42
CA LEU A 127 4.85 -2.90 5.02
C LEU A 127 6.15 -2.18 4.67
N LYS A 128 6.32 -0.94 5.13
CA LYS A 128 7.53 -0.13 4.89
C LYS A 128 8.78 -0.74 5.54
N GLN A 129 8.63 -1.46 6.65
CA GLN A 129 9.74 -2.06 7.38
C GLN A 129 10.08 -3.47 6.86
N ASP A 130 9.06 -4.27 6.54
CA ASP A 130 9.25 -5.71 6.32
C ASP A 130 9.33 -6.06 4.82
N ASN A 131 8.26 -5.79 4.07
CA ASN A 131 8.16 -6.26 2.68
C ASN A 131 8.74 -5.26 1.68
N TYR A 132 8.51 -3.96 1.90
CA TYR A 132 8.84 -2.93 0.94
C TYR A 132 10.34 -2.82 0.60
N PRO A 133 11.28 -2.92 1.56
CA PRO A 133 12.71 -2.86 1.25
C PRO A 133 13.14 -3.96 0.27
N SER A 134 12.57 -5.17 0.41
CA SER A 134 12.84 -6.28 -0.51
C SER A 134 12.22 -6.08 -1.89
N PHE A 135 11.05 -5.43 -1.95
CA PHE A 135 10.34 -5.15 -3.19
C PHE A 135 11.09 -4.13 -4.07
N VAL A 136 11.53 -3.01 -3.50
CA VAL A 136 12.18 -1.92 -4.29
C VAL A 136 13.55 -2.27 -4.84
N VAL A 137 14.19 -3.32 -4.30
CA VAL A 137 15.45 -3.87 -4.85
C VAL A 137 15.21 -5.12 -5.70
N SER A 138 13.97 -5.59 -5.81
CA SER A 138 13.63 -6.78 -6.59
C SER A 138 13.91 -6.56 -8.07
N GLN A 139 14.33 -7.62 -8.75
CA GLN A 139 14.58 -7.56 -10.20
C GLN A 139 13.29 -7.22 -10.97
N VAL A 140 12.14 -7.66 -10.48
CA VAL A 140 10.83 -7.37 -11.08
C VAL A 140 10.55 -5.87 -11.09
N PHE A 141 10.74 -5.20 -9.94
CA PHE A 141 10.54 -3.75 -9.84
C PHE A 141 11.56 -2.98 -10.69
N VAL A 142 12.85 -3.32 -10.60
CA VAL A 142 13.91 -2.65 -11.37
C VAL A 142 13.70 -2.81 -12.88
N ASN A 143 13.33 -4.01 -13.35
CA ASN A 143 13.01 -4.24 -14.76
C ASN A 143 11.80 -3.42 -15.21
N HIS A 144 10.77 -3.31 -14.37
CA HIS A 144 9.61 -2.50 -14.68
C HIS A 144 9.96 -1.01 -14.83
N LEU A 145 10.75 -0.46 -13.89
CA LEU A 145 11.24 0.92 -13.96
C LEU A 145 12.03 1.14 -15.24
N TYR A 146 12.94 0.24 -15.56
CA TYR A 146 13.75 0.31 -16.77
C TYR A 146 12.91 0.32 -18.05
N GLU A 147 11.93 -0.58 -18.18
CA GLU A 147 11.07 -0.64 -19.37
C GLU A 147 10.15 0.58 -19.52
N ARG A 148 9.72 1.20 -18.41
CA ARG A 148 8.96 2.45 -18.45
C ARG A 148 9.85 3.66 -18.70
N ALA A 149 11.01 3.74 -18.05
CA ALA A 149 11.92 4.88 -18.17
C ALA A 149 12.54 5.01 -19.58
N LYS A 150 12.67 3.90 -20.32
CA LYS A 150 13.00 3.93 -21.76
C LYS A 150 12.00 4.74 -22.60
N LYS A 151 10.74 4.76 -22.18
CA LYS A 151 9.63 5.42 -22.90
C LYS A 151 9.39 6.82 -22.35
N ASP A 152 9.59 7.01 -21.05
CA ASP A 152 9.42 8.26 -20.35
C ASP A 152 10.52 8.44 -19.29
N PHE A 153 11.54 9.24 -19.63
CA PHE A 153 12.66 9.52 -18.73
C PHE A 153 12.27 10.31 -17.48
N THR A 154 11.12 10.99 -17.47
CA THR A 154 10.67 11.77 -16.30
C THR A 154 10.08 10.90 -15.20
N LEU A 155 9.79 9.63 -15.49
CA LEU A 155 9.22 8.68 -14.53
C LEU A 155 10.01 8.64 -13.22
N LEU A 156 11.35 8.56 -13.29
CA LEU A 156 12.18 8.40 -12.10
C LEU A 156 12.03 9.59 -11.14
N ASP A 157 11.83 10.80 -11.66
CA ASP A 157 11.58 12.00 -10.87
C ASP A 157 10.13 12.07 -10.34
N GLN A 158 9.18 11.35 -10.97
CA GLN A 158 7.79 11.30 -10.52
C GLN A 158 7.61 10.35 -9.33
N ILE A 159 8.27 9.20 -9.35
CA ILE A 159 8.06 8.13 -8.36
C ILE A 159 9.26 7.90 -7.43
N GLY A 160 10.38 8.58 -7.67
CA GLY A 160 11.60 8.46 -6.90
C GLY A 160 12.18 9.82 -6.52
N VAL A 161 13.14 9.77 -5.60
CA VAL A 161 13.93 10.91 -5.15
C VAL A 161 15.39 10.60 -5.43
N LYS A 162 16.02 11.42 -6.25
CA LYS A 162 17.44 11.28 -6.55
C LYS A 162 18.26 11.41 -5.26
N ASN A 163 19.11 10.44 -5.00
CA ASN A 163 20.03 10.43 -3.87
C ASN A 163 20.97 11.63 -4.03
N THR A 164 20.71 12.69 -3.27
CA THR A 164 21.62 13.83 -3.24
C THR A 164 22.85 13.38 -2.47
N ILE A 165 23.98 13.28 -3.17
CA ILE A 165 25.28 13.20 -2.51
C ILE A 165 25.40 14.52 -1.76
N THR A 166 25.19 14.48 -0.45
CA THR A 166 25.57 15.62 0.38
C THR A 166 27.10 15.59 0.43
N PRO A 167 27.81 16.60 -0.12
CA PRO A 167 29.27 16.63 -0.10
C PRO A 167 29.82 16.68 1.33
#